data_AF-A0A1B7MQ00-F1
#
_entry.id   AF-A0A1B7MQ00-F1
#
_cell.length_a   1.000
_cell.length_b   1.000
_cell.length_c   1.000
_cell.angle_alpha   90.00
_cell.angle_beta   90.00
_cell.angle_gamma   90.00
#
_symmetry.space_group_name_H-M   'P 1'
#
loop_
_entity.id
_entity.type
_entity.pdbx_description
1 polymer ?
#
loop_
_entity_poly.entity_id
_entity_poly.type
_entity_poly.pdbx_seq_one_letter_code
_entity_poly.pdbx_strand_id
1 'polypeptide(L)' 'RRWRLDTAEAFSSGLDCTIIARTRLGKRLPFTMPSLVKVDQVLIVLAPLLDSTEEDQIRRC' A
#
# COMPACT_ATOMS: atom_id res chain seq x y z
N ARG A 1 12.53 -8.60 1.69
CA ARG A 1 11.32 -9.00 2.45
C ARG A 1 11.16 -8.24 3.78
N ARG A 2 12.17 -7.50 4.28
CA ARG A 2 12.05 -6.60 5.46
C ARG A 2 11.45 -5.22 5.14
N TRP A 3 11.85 -4.64 4.00
CA TRP A 3 11.37 -3.33 3.55
C TRP A 3 9.84 -3.12 3.58
N ARG A 4 9.05 -4.19 3.41
CA ARG A 4 7.57 -4.10 3.46
C ARG A 4 7.06 -3.79 4.87
N LEU A 5 7.69 -4.40 5.88
CA LEU A 5 7.37 -4.19 7.28
C LEU A 5 7.87 -2.82 7.72
N ASP A 6 9.10 -2.48 7.38
CA ASP A 6 9.71 -1.18 7.68
C ASP A 6 8.87 -0.03 7.10
N THR A 7 8.33 -0.19 5.89
CA THR A 7 7.42 0.81 5.32
C THR A 7 6.04 0.80 5.97
N ALA A 8 5.46 -0.37 6.27
CA ALA A 8 4.16 -0.42 6.96
C ALA A 8 4.23 0.24 8.35
N GLU A 9 5.36 0.10 9.04
CA GLU A 9 5.64 0.78 10.31
C GLU A 9 5.77 2.29 10.13
N ALA A 10 6.51 2.75 9.11
CA ALA A 10 6.62 4.18 8.78
C ALA A 10 5.24 4.80 8.49
N PHE A 11 4.41 4.14 7.68
CA PHE A 11 3.03 4.57 7.44
C PHE A 11 2.18 4.59 8.71
N SER A 12 2.28 3.54 9.53
CA SER A 12 1.53 3.45 10.80
C SER A 12 1.96 4.51 11.81
N SER A 13 3.21 4.97 11.73
CA SER A 13 3.79 6.03 12.57
C SER A 13 3.47 7.44 12.05
N GLY A 14 2.82 7.56 10.89
CA GLY A 14 2.50 8.86 10.28
C GLY A 14 3.70 9.55 9.64
N LEU A 15 4.75 8.80 9.30
CA LEU A 15 5.94 9.32 8.62
C LEU A 15 5.75 9.28 7.10
N ASP A 16 6.20 10.34 6.43
CA ASP A 16 6.26 10.36 4.97
C ASP A 16 7.37 9.44 4.47
N CYS A 17 7.06 8.57 3.51
CA CYS A 17 8.04 7.65 2.93
C CYS A 17 7.88 7.50 1.41
N THR A 18 8.99 7.31 0.72
CA THR A 18 9.03 7.03 -0.72
C THR A 18 9.52 5.61 -0.95
N ILE A 19 8.69 4.76 -1.57
CA ILE A 19 9.06 3.37 -1.87
C ILE A 19 9.41 3.22 -3.35
N ILE A 20 10.66 2.83 -3.60
CA ILE A 20 11.09 2.39 -4.93
C ILE A 20 11.24 0.87 -4.89
N ALA A 21 10.41 0.17 -5.65
CA ALA A 21 10.47 -1.28 -5.77
C ALA A 21 10.16 -1.71 -7.22
N ARG A 22 10.46 -2.95 -7.58
CA ARG A 22 10.10 -3.51 -8.89
C ARG A 22 8.58 -3.67 -9.03
N THR A 23 8.08 -3.57 -10.25
CA THR A 23 6.69 -3.86 -10.60
C THR A 23 6.30 -5.27 -10.16
N ARG A 24 5.05 -5.46 -9.71
CA ARG A 24 4.52 -6.73 -9.17
C ARG A 24 5.20 -7.29 -7.91
N LEU A 25 6.09 -6.55 -7.23
CA LEU A 25 6.76 -7.02 -6.01
C LEU A 25 5.94 -6.84 -4.71
N GLY A 26 4.60 -6.81 -4.81
CA GLY A 26 3.72 -6.70 -3.66
C GLY A 26 3.80 -5.35 -2.94
N LYS A 27 4.05 -4.27 -3.69
CA LYS A 27 4.09 -2.87 -3.20
C LYS A 27 2.82 -2.41 -2.51
N ARG A 28 1.68 -3.09 -2.70
CA ARG A 28 0.40 -2.74 -2.06
C ARG A 28 0.36 -3.08 -0.58
N LEU A 29 1.00 -4.18 -0.19
CA LEU A 29 0.92 -4.70 1.18
C LEU A 29 1.31 -3.67 2.25
N PRO A 30 2.37 -2.86 2.09
CA PRO A 30 2.71 -1.82 3.05
C PRO A 30 1.66 -0.71 3.19
N PHE A 31 0.85 -0.44 2.15
CA PHE A 31 -0.22 0.54 2.20
C PHE A 31 -1.50 -0.05 2.80
N THR A 32 -1.82 -1.32 2.50
CA THR A 32 -3.00 -2.01 3.02
C THR A 32 -2.83 -2.48 4.47
N MET A 33 -1.61 -2.78 4.91
CA MET A 33 -1.33 -3.26 6.27
C MET A 33 -1.84 -2.29 7.36
N PRO A 34 -1.54 -0.98 7.29
CA PRO A 34 -2.06 -0.01 8.26
C PRO A 34 -3.59 0.04 8.34
N SER A 35 -4.29 -0.05 7.20
CA SER A 35 -5.77 -0.02 7.18
C SER A 35 -6.43 -1.25 7.80
N LEU A 36 -5.71 -2.38 7.92
CA LEU A 36 -6.22 -3.57 8.62
C LEU A 36 -6.09 -3.47 10.15
N VAL A 37 -5.24 -2.57 10.64
CA VAL A 37 -4.96 -2.40 12.08
C VAL A 37 -5.65 -1.16 12.63
N LYS A 38 -5.73 -0.09 11.85
CA LYS A 38 -6.37 1.17 12.25
C LYS A 38 -7.69 1.36 11.50
N VAL A 39 -8.77 0.90 12.15
CA VAL A 39 -10.14 0.92 11.61
C VAL A 39 -10.68 2.34 11.40
N ASP A 40 -10.09 3.33 12.07
CA ASP A 40 -10.53 4.73 12.07
C ASP A 40 -9.73 5.63 11.10
N GLN A 41 -8.90 5.05 10.23
CA GLN A 41 -8.06 5.78 9.29
C GLN A 41 -8.49 5.54 7.84
N VAL A 42 -8.68 6.63 7.10
CA VAL A 42 -9.00 6.59 5.66
C VAL A 42 -7.69 6.62 4.86
N LEU A 43 -7.44 5.56 4.09
CA LEU A 43 -6.34 5.50 3.15
C LEU A 43 -6.81 5.96 1.76
N ILE A 44 -6.30 7.11 1.30
CA ILE A 44 -6.55 7.60 -0.06
C ILE A 44 -5.39 7.18 -0.96
N VAL A 45 -5.68 6.36 -1.97
CA VAL A 45 -4.70 5.93 -2.98
C VAL A 45 -4.98 6.68 -4.28
N LEU A 46 -4.05 7.54 -4.69
CA LEU A 46 -4.12 8.23 -5.98
C LEU A 46 -3.31 7.44 -7.01
N ALA A 47 -4.01 6.74 -7.91
CA ALA A 47 -3.41 5.96 -8.99
C ALA A 47 -3.79 6.56 -10.36
N PRO A 48 -2.85 7.18 -11.10
CA PRO A 48 -3.17 7.92 -12.33
C PRO A 48 -3.41 7.03 -13.58
N LEU A 49 -3.20 5.71 -13.52
CA LEU A 49 -3.39 4.79 -14.66
C LEU A 49 -4.36 3.66 -14.29
N LEU A 50 -5.66 3.92 -14.47
CA LEU A 50 -6.76 2.97 -14.37
C LEU A 50 -6.84 2.10 -15.63
N ASP A 51 -5.77 1.35 -15.95
CA ASP A 51 -5.73 0.54 -17.16
C ASP A 51 -5.60 -0.93 -16.82
N SER A 52 -6.73 -1.65 -16.97
CA SER A 52 -7.00 -3.11 -16.99
C SER A 52 -6.38 -4.02 -15.90
N THR A 53 -5.44 -3.51 -15.13
CA THR A 53 -4.70 -4.21 -14.09
C THR A 53 -5.35 -3.96 -12.74
N GLU A 54 -6.15 -2.89 -12.58
CA GLU A 54 -6.83 -2.41 -11.36
C GLU A 54 -8.05 -3.27 -10.95
N GLU A 55 -8.84 -3.77 -11.91
CA GLU A 55 -9.98 -4.65 -11.60
C GLU A 55 -9.56 -5.96 -10.92
N ASP A 56 -8.41 -6.53 -11.32
CA ASP A 56 -7.78 -7.67 -10.65
C ASP A 56 -7.23 -7.31 -9.25
N GLN A 57 -7.12 -6.02 -8.92
CA GLN A 57 -6.63 -5.50 -7.63
C GLN A 57 -7.78 -5.27 -6.67
N ILE A 58 -8.90 -4.72 -7.16
CA ILE A 58 -10.11 -4.47 -6.37
C ILE A 58 -10.78 -5.81 -6.01
N ARG A 59 -10.82 -6.77 -6.94
CA ARG A 59 -11.46 -8.09 -6.73
C ARG A 59 -10.70 -9.03 -5.77
N ARG A 60 -9.49 -8.66 -5.32
CA ARG A 60 -8.63 -9.48 -4.44
C ARG A 60 -8.34 -8.84 -3.09
N CYS A 61 -8.92 -7.67 -2.82
CA CYS A 61 -8.95 -7.06 -1.50
C CYS A 61 -10.12 -7.63 -0.69
#